data_AF-A0A918TBY6-F1
#
_entry.id   AF-A0A918TBY6-F1
#
_cell.length_a   1.000
_cell.length_b   1.000
_cell.length_c   1.000
_cell.angle_alpha   90.00
_cell.angle_beta   90.00
_cell.angle_gamma   90.00
#
_symmetry.space_group_name_H-M   'P 1'
#
loop_
_entity.id
_entity.type
_entity.pdbx_description
1 polymer ?
#
loop_
_entity_poly.entity_id
_entity_poly.type
_entity_poly.pdbx_seq_one_letter_code
_entity_poly.pdbx_strand_id
1 'polypeptide(L)'
;MSVEFDKVSGNAYPSSDSLYGGGTSGDSNSYGATFDLSFSPLANVSSIVLQVQIGAAFGYDFVDGALPVLSVNGTPVSLLGDEVTHQAQNGFYLGLPVYVDTYGLQWDLSRFSDPVIDLEISFDVVQHSQLYGLRLDQSDSVIPSSILPIPEPSGLFLCAFAFSGFVTSRRRTC
;
A
#
# COMPACT_ATOMS: atom_id res chain seq x y z
N MET A 1 15.52 -11.63 6.44
CA MET A 1 14.22 -11.50 5.75
C MET A 1 14.49 -10.81 4.44
N SER A 2 14.26 -11.48 3.32
CA SER A 2 14.22 -10.86 2.00
C SER A 2 12.76 -10.69 1.61
N VAL A 3 12.43 -9.50 1.12
CA VAL A 3 11.19 -9.22 0.41
C VAL A 3 11.62 -8.88 -1.00
N GLU A 4 11.03 -9.57 -1.97
CA GLU A 4 11.22 -9.33 -3.39
C GLU A 4 9.94 -8.69 -3.94
N PHE A 5 10.08 -7.72 -4.82
CA PHE A 5 8.97 -7.02 -5.44
C PHE A 5 9.22 -6.97 -6.95
N ASP A 6 8.34 -7.64 -7.69
CA ASP A 6 8.52 -7.91 -9.11
C ASP A 6 7.32 -7.47 -9.94
N LYS A 7 7.61 -6.99 -11.15
CA LYS A 7 6.61 -6.81 -12.20
C LYS A 7 6.52 -8.10 -13.03
N VAL A 8 5.57 -8.97 -12.68
CA VAL A 8 5.49 -10.31 -13.27
C VAL A 8 4.81 -10.35 -14.64
N SER A 9 3.93 -9.39 -14.94
CA SER A 9 3.35 -9.26 -16.27
C SER A 9 2.89 -7.84 -16.61
N GLY A 10 2.46 -7.63 -17.86
CA GLY A 10 2.03 -6.34 -18.37
C GLY A 10 3.16 -5.30 -18.53
N ASN A 11 2.74 -4.07 -18.81
CA ASN A 11 3.62 -2.94 -19.02
C ASN A 11 3.63 -2.12 -17.74
N ALA A 12 4.78 -2.02 -17.08
CA ALA A 12 4.98 -1.00 -16.06
C ALA A 12 6.41 -0.48 -16.13
N TYR A 13 6.58 0.79 -15.79
CA TYR A 13 7.86 1.46 -15.86
C TYR A 13 8.03 2.46 -14.73
N PRO A 14 9.28 2.70 -14.29
CA PRO A 14 9.57 3.80 -13.37
C PRO A 14 9.11 5.15 -13.93
N SER A 15 8.46 5.94 -13.09
CA SER A 15 7.98 7.29 -13.41
C SER A 15 8.20 8.21 -12.21
N SER A 16 9.32 8.95 -12.22
CA SER A 16 9.80 9.75 -11.08
C SER A 16 9.83 8.92 -9.80
N ASP A 17 8.94 9.22 -8.84
CA ASP A 17 8.87 8.59 -7.52
C ASP A 17 7.80 7.49 -7.45
N SER A 18 7.41 6.92 -8.60
CA SER A 18 6.34 5.92 -8.70
C SER A 18 6.66 4.86 -9.76
N LEU A 19 5.86 3.79 -9.75
CA LEU A 19 5.75 2.85 -10.86
C LEU A 19 4.44 3.11 -11.59
N TYR A 20 4.52 3.23 -12.90
CA TYR A 20 3.38 3.56 -13.74
C TYR A 20 2.82 2.31 -14.42
N GLY A 21 1.51 2.08 -14.30
CA GLY A 21 0.79 1.08 -15.11
C GLY A 21 0.76 1.51 -16.57
N GLY A 22 1.53 0.88 -17.43
CA GLY A 22 1.68 1.23 -18.83
C GLY A 22 0.57 0.69 -19.73
N GLY A 23 0.29 1.42 -20.81
CA GLY A 23 -0.64 1.01 -21.85
C GLY A 23 -1.01 2.16 -22.78
N THR A 24 -1.78 1.85 -23.82
CA THR A 24 -2.23 2.83 -24.82
C THR A 24 -3.76 2.85 -24.95
N SER A 25 -4.48 2.12 -24.09
CA SER A 25 -5.93 2.10 -24.12
C SER A 25 -6.48 3.43 -23.64
N GLY A 26 -7.55 3.90 -24.29
CA GLY A 26 -8.35 5.01 -23.78
C GLY A 26 -9.48 4.56 -22.85
N ASP A 27 -9.68 3.25 -22.69
CA ASP A 27 -10.77 2.68 -21.92
C ASP A 27 -10.43 2.69 -20.42
N SER A 28 -11.39 3.12 -19.60
CA SER A 28 -11.29 3.04 -18.14
C SER A 28 -11.13 1.60 -17.66
N ASN A 29 -10.43 1.39 -16.55
CA ASN A 29 -10.27 0.07 -15.92
C ASN A 29 -9.58 -0.99 -16.82
N SER A 30 -8.71 -0.53 -17.74
CA SER A 30 -7.90 -1.42 -18.56
C SER A 30 -6.74 -2.01 -17.77
N TYR A 31 -6.37 -3.27 -18.02
CA TYR A 31 -5.20 -3.91 -17.40
C TYR A 31 -3.88 -3.22 -17.78
N GLY A 32 -3.11 -2.79 -16.78
CA GLY A 32 -1.78 -2.19 -16.95
C GLY A 32 -0.65 -3.18 -16.71
N ALA A 33 -0.53 -3.65 -15.47
CA ALA A 33 0.50 -4.58 -15.03
C ALA A 33 0.06 -5.38 -13.81
N THR A 34 0.76 -6.50 -13.61
CA THR A 34 0.68 -7.31 -12.39
C THR A 34 1.97 -7.16 -11.60
N PHE A 35 1.84 -6.96 -10.29
CA PHE A 35 2.96 -6.93 -9.37
C PHE A 35 2.81 -8.01 -8.30
N ASP A 36 3.94 -8.62 -7.95
CA ASP A 36 4.02 -9.63 -6.89
C ASP A 36 4.99 -9.15 -5.79
N LEU A 37 4.64 -9.44 -4.54
CA LEU A 37 5.53 -9.37 -3.39
C LEU A 37 5.77 -10.78 -2.88
N SER A 38 6.98 -11.31 -3.05
CA SER A 38 7.36 -12.63 -2.53
C SER A 38 8.27 -12.48 -1.32
N PHE A 39 8.00 -13.21 -0.24
CA PHE A 39 8.77 -13.06 1.00
C PHE A 39 8.72 -14.30 1.88
N SER A 40 9.83 -14.53 2.59
CA SER A 40 9.86 -15.57 3.62
C SER A 40 9.17 -15.08 4.90
N PRO A 41 8.29 -15.89 5.52
CA PRO A 41 7.63 -15.51 6.76
C PRO A 41 8.61 -15.41 7.93
N LEU A 42 8.29 -14.54 8.87
CA LEU A 42 8.87 -14.59 10.21
C LEU A 42 8.37 -15.84 10.95
N ALA A 43 9.17 -16.33 11.90
CA ALA A 43 8.76 -17.43 12.75
C ALA A 43 7.49 -17.06 13.53
N ASN A 44 6.53 -17.99 13.58
CA ASN A 44 5.25 -17.83 14.28
C ASN A 44 4.41 -16.65 13.77
N VAL A 45 4.47 -16.32 12.48
CA VAL A 45 3.63 -15.27 11.92
C VAL A 45 2.15 -15.65 12.03
N SER A 46 1.37 -14.79 12.67
CA SER A 46 -0.09 -14.93 12.83
C SER A 46 -0.86 -13.92 11.99
N SER A 47 -0.24 -12.80 11.61
CA SER A 47 -0.87 -11.85 10.70
C SER A 47 0.12 -11.18 9.74
N ILE A 48 -0.41 -10.84 8.58
CA ILE A 48 0.26 -10.02 7.56
C ILE A 48 -0.61 -8.79 7.34
N VAL A 49 0.04 -7.63 7.30
CA VAL A 49 -0.58 -6.36 6.90
C VAL A 49 0.19 -5.81 5.71
N LEU A 50 -0.52 -5.50 4.63
CA LEU A 50 0.01 -4.77 3.48
C LEU A 50 -0.63 -3.38 3.44
N GLN A 51 0.20 -2.36 3.26
CA GLN A 51 -0.24 -1.05 2.84
C GLN A 51 0.18 -0.80 1.39
N VAL A 52 -0.75 -0.28 0.58
CA VAL A 52 -0.53 0.06 -0.82
C VAL A 52 -0.95 1.51 -1.05
N GLN A 53 -0.01 2.35 -1.47
CA GLN A 53 -0.33 3.72 -1.91
C GLN A 53 -0.34 3.78 -3.43
N ILE A 54 -1.50 4.08 -4.00
CA ILE A 54 -1.75 4.03 -5.43
C ILE A 54 -2.59 5.24 -5.88
N GLY A 55 -2.21 5.82 -7.03
CA GLY A 55 -2.94 6.88 -7.69
C GLY A 55 -3.88 6.32 -8.74
N ALA A 56 -5.17 6.64 -8.60
CA ALA A 56 -6.22 6.19 -9.48
C ALA A 56 -6.04 6.74 -10.90
N ALA A 57 -6.34 5.89 -11.88
CA ALA A 57 -6.50 6.29 -13.26
C ALA A 57 -7.94 6.02 -13.69
N PHE A 58 -8.58 7.03 -14.30
CA PHE A 58 -9.98 6.93 -14.71
C PHE A 58 -10.95 6.59 -13.56
N GLY A 59 -10.55 6.87 -12.31
CA GLY A 59 -11.32 6.52 -11.10
C GLY A 59 -11.10 5.09 -10.59
N TYR A 60 -10.11 4.36 -11.11
CA TYR A 60 -9.78 3.00 -10.70
C TYR A 60 -8.30 2.88 -10.29
N ASP A 61 -8.06 2.17 -9.19
CA ASP A 61 -6.71 1.83 -8.73
C ASP A 61 -6.29 0.44 -9.22
N PHE A 62 -7.07 -0.56 -8.81
CA PHE A 62 -6.90 -1.97 -9.16
C PHE A 62 -7.90 -2.37 -10.25
N VAL A 63 -7.48 -3.31 -11.10
CA VAL A 63 -8.33 -3.81 -12.19
C VAL A 63 -9.58 -4.45 -11.60
N ASP A 64 -10.75 -4.02 -12.07
CA ASP A 64 -12.08 -4.43 -11.61
C ASP A 64 -12.32 -4.20 -10.10
N GLY A 65 -11.51 -3.35 -9.46
CA GLY A 65 -11.53 -3.18 -8.00
C GLY A 65 -11.04 -4.41 -7.23
N ALA A 66 -10.34 -5.34 -7.89
CA ALA A 66 -9.79 -6.53 -7.25
C ALA A 66 -8.62 -6.16 -6.34
N LEU A 67 -8.84 -6.24 -5.02
CA LEU A 67 -7.80 -5.99 -4.03
C LEU A 67 -6.68 -7.06 -4.10
N PRO A 68 -5.47 -6.73 -3.63
CA PRO A 68 -4.38 -7.69 -3.54
C PRO A 68 -4.73 -9.01 -2.85
N VAL A 69 -4.15 -10.09 -3.35
CA VAL A 69 -4.41 -11.46 -2.89
C VAL A 69 -3.15 -12.03 -2.27
N LEU A 70 -3.20 -12.37 -0.99
CA LEU A 70 -2.17 -13.16 -0.33
C LEU A 70 -2.36 -14.65 -0.64
N SER A 71 -1.27 -15.33 -0.99
CA SER A 71 -1.16 -16.78 -1.09
C SER A 71 -0.14 -17.31 -0.09
N VAL A 72 -0.48 -18.39 0.60
CA VAL A 72 0.39 -19.15 1.49
C VAL A 72 0.69 -20.49 0.84
N ASN A 73 1.95 -20.75 0.53
CA ASN A 73 2.37 -21.99 -0.15
C ASN A 73 1.52 -22.25 -1.43
N GLY A 74 1.23 -21.19 -2.20
CA GLY A 74 0.38 -21.22 -3.40
C GLY A 74 -1.13 -21.32 -3.15
N THR A 75 -1.60 -21.29 -1.90
CA THR A 75 -3.03 -21.32 -1.57
C THR A 75 -3.53 -19.93 -1.17
N PRO A 76 -4.53 -19.35 -1.86
CA PRO A 76 -5.08 -18.04 -1.51
C PRO A 76 -5.64 -17.99 -0.09
N VAL A 77 -5.42 -16.85 0.57
CA VAL A 77 -5.91 -16.54 1.91
C VAL A 77 -6.91 -15.41 1.80
N SER A 78 -8.11 -15.63 2.35
CA SER A 78 -9.13 -14.59 2.44
C SER A 78 -8.65 -13.44 3.31
N LEU A 79 -8.92 -12.21 2.87
CA LEU A 79 -8.72 -11.01 3.69
C LEU A 79 -9.49 -11.14 5.00
N LEU A 80 -8.84 -10.77 6.10
CA LEU A 80 -9.46 -10.54 7.39
C LEU A 80 -10.16 -9.19 7.40
N GLY A 81 -9.57 -8.18 6.76
CA GLY A 81 -10.14 -6.86 6.61
C GLY A 81 -9.34 -5.97 5.66
N ASP A 82 -10.02 -4.96 5.13
CA ASP A 82 -9.49 -3.95 4.22
C ASP A 82 -10.07 -2.56 4.55
N GLU A 83 -9.29 -1.50 4.34
CA GLU A 83 -9.72 -0.12 4.51
C GLU A 83 -8.89 0.82 3.64
N VAL A 84 -9.50 1.91 3.13
CA VAL A 84 -8.76 3.06 2.62
C VAL A 84 -8.37 3.95 3.80
N THR A 85 -7.14 3.80 4.27
CA THR A 85 -6.61 4.47 5.48
C THR A 85 -6.26 5.94 5.25
N HIS A 86 -6.00 6.33 4.01
CA HIS A 86 -5.79 7.71 3.59
C HIS A 86 -6.26 7.90 2.16
N GLN A 87 -6.82 9.07 1.86
CA GLN A 87 -7.24 9.46 0.52
C GLN A 87 -6.89 10.93 0.32
N ALA A 88 -6.15 11.23 -0.75
CA ALA A 88 -5.77 12.57 -1.15
C ALA A 88 -6.20 12.84 -2.60
N GLN A 89 -6.94 13.92 -2.84
CA GLN A 89 -7.31 14.28 -4.22
C GLN A 89 -6.06 14.70 -5.01
N ASN A 90 -5.89 14.12 -6.20
CA ASN A 90 -4.71 14.30 -7.05
C ASN A 90 -5.09 14.69 -8.49
N GLY A 91 -6.08 15.57 -8.62
CA GLY A 91 -6.48 16.16 -9.90
C GLY A 91 -7.91 15.81 -10.32
N PHE A 92 -8.13 15.88 -11.63
CA PHE A 92 -9.44 15.62 -12.24
C PHE A 92 -9.29 14.82 -13.53
N TYR A 93 -10.21 13.90 -13.75
CA TYR A 93 -10.41 13.20 -15.01
C TYR A 93 -11.86 13.40 -15.47
N LEU A 94 -12.06 13.95 -16.67
CA LEU A 94 -13.38 14.33 -17.21
C LEU A 94 -14.25 15.16 -16.25
N GLY A 95 -13.61 16.00 -15.42
CA GLY A 95 -14.29 16.84 -14.42
C GLY A 95 -14.64 16.13 -13.11
N LEU A 96 -14.33 14.83 -12.97
CA LEU A 96 -14.45 14.08 -11.72
C LEU A 96 -13.11 14.04 -10.98
N PRO A 97 -13.09 14.14 -9.65
CA PRO A 97 -11.84 14.04 -8.89
C PRO A 97 -11.22 12.65 -9.06
N VAL A 98 -9.90 12.60 -9.16
CA VAL A 98 -9.11 11.37 -9.01
C VAL A 98 -8.27 11.47 -7.75
N TYR A 99 -7.96 10.33 -7.15
CA TYR A 99 -7.37 10.25 -5.81
C TYR A 99 -6.06 9.46 -5.82
N VAL A 100 -5.25 9.72 -4.80
CA VAL A 100 -4.22 8.80 -4.32
C VAL A 100 -4.77 8.18 -3.05
N ASP A 101 -4.93 6.87 -3.08
CA ASP A 101 -5.52 6.07 -2.02
C ASP A 101 -4.44 5.21 -1.36
N THR A 102 -4.45 5.16 -0.04
CA THR A 102 -3.63 4.25 0.76
C THR A 102 -4.52 3.16 1.32
N TYR A 103 -4.46 1.98 0.71
CA TYR A 103 -5.14 0.79 1.16
C TYR A 103 -4.37 0.13 2.31
N GLY A 104 -5.06 -0.30 3.35
CA GLY A 104 -4.57 -1.22 4.38
C GLY A 104 -5.30 -2.55 4.26
N LEU A 105 -4.56 -3.64 4.15
CA LEU A 105 -5.07 -4.98 3.89
C LEU A 105 -4.48 -5.93 4.92
N GLN A 106 -5.31 -6.74 5.56
CA GLN A 106 -4.86 -7.65 6.61
C GLN A 106 -5.32 -9.09 6.35
N TRP A 107 -4.44 -10.05 6.64
CA TRP A 107 -4.73 -11.47 6.59
C TRP A 107 -4.44 -12.14 7.94
N ASP A 108 -5.26 -13.13 8.29
CA ASP A 108 -5.06 -14.01 9.43
C ASP A 108 -4.36 -15.30 9.01
N LEU A 109 -3.17 -15.51 9.55
CA LEU A 109 -2.36 -16.70 9.35
C LEU A 109 -2.38 -17.66 10.56
N SER A 110 -3.07 -17.32 11.65
CA SER A 110 -3.11 -18.13 12.88
C SER A 110 -3.68 -19.54 12.67
N ARG A 111 -4.42 -19.74 11.58
CA ARG A 111 -4.97 -21.04 11.17
C ARG A 111 -3.93 -21.99 10.55
N PHE A 112 -2.77 -21.50 10.14
CA PHE A 112 -1.72 -22.33 9.53
C PHE A 112 -0.86 -22.96 10.63
N SER A 113 -1.03 -24.26 10.84
CA SER A 113 -0.22 -25.05 11.78
C SER A 113 1.06 -25.60 11.17
N ASP A 114 1.11 -25.70 9.84
CA ASP A 114 2.28 -26.14 9.09
C ASP A 114 3.28 -24.99 8.90
N PRO A 115 4.57 -25.28 8.67
CA PRO A 115 5.53 -24.24 8.33
C PRO A 115 5.05 -23.46 7.09
N VAL A 116 4.80 -22.17 7.26
CA VAL A 116 4.68 -21.24 6.15
C VAL A 116 6.08 -21.16 5.54
N ILE A 117 6.23 -21.59 4.29
CA ILE A 117 7.52 -21.61 3.60
C ILE A 117 7.60 -20.51 2.54
N ASP A 118 6.44 -20.12 2.01
CA ASP A 118 6.32 -19.16 0.94
C ASP A 118 5.07 -18.30 1.15
N LEU A 119 5.25 -16.98 1.03
CA LEU A 119 4.20 -15.98 1.05
C LEU A 119 4.35 -15.11 -0.18
N GLU A 120 3.25 -14.94 -0.90
CA GLU A 120 3.18 -14.14 -2.10
C GLU A 120 1.93 -13.25 -2.05
N ILE A 121 2.07 -11.96 -2.35
CA ILE A 121 0.93 -11.08 -2.57
C ILE A 121 0.95 -10.60 -4.01
N SER A 122 -0.11 -10.90 -4.76
CA SER A 122 -0.25 -10.50 -6.17
C SER A 122 -1.42 -9.53 -6.36
N PHE A 123 -1.25 -8.54 -7.24
CA PHE A 123 -2.32 -7.62 -7.62
C PHE A 123 -2.12 -7.01 -9.00
N ASP A 124 -3.24 -6.69 -9.64
CA ASP A 124 -3.30 -6.03 -10.94
C ASP A 124 -3.64 -4.56 -10.79
N VAL A 125 -2.88 -3.70 -11.45
CA VAL A 125 -3.13 -2.26 -11.51
C VAL A 125 -3.69 -1.85 -12.86
N VAL A 126 -4.53 -0.81 -12.85
CA VAL A 126 -5.12 -0.24 -14.07
C VAL A 126 -4.06 0.52 -14.89
N GLN A 127 -4.25 0.60 -16.21
CA GLN A 127 -3.45 1.47 -17.07
C GLN A 127 -3.51 2.91 -16.59
N HIS A 128 -2.37 3.57 -16.65
CA HIS A 128 -2.11 4.94 -16.24
C HIS A 128 -2.19 5.19 -14.73
N SER A 129 -2.39 4.17 -13.89
CA SER A 129 -2.30 4.30 -12.44
C SER A 129 -0.83 4.42 -12.00
N GLN A 130 -0.62 4.96 -10.79
CA GLN A 130 0.71 5.16 -10.23
C GLN A 130 0.85 4.49 -8.87
N LEU A 131 1.69 3.47 -8.77
CA LEU A 131 2.05 2.85 -7.49
C LEU A 131 3.20 3.65 -6.84
N TYR A 132 2.92 4.31 -5.72
CA TYR A 132 3.89 5.18 -5.04
C TYR A 132 4.65 4.49 -3.91
N GLY A 133 4.02 3.49 -3.27
CA GLY A 133 4.63 2.85 -2.13
C GLY A 133 3.92 1.59 -1.69
N LEU A 134 4.70 0.72 -1.07
CA LEU A 134 4.26 -0.52 -0.45
C LEU A 134 4.91 -0.64 0.92
N ARG A 135 4.17 -1.13 1.90
CA ARG A 135 4.70 -1.49 3.21
C ARG A 135 4.09 -2.81 3.66
N LEU A 136 4.95 -3.75 4.02
CA LEU A 136 4.57 -5.06 4.53
C LEU A 136 5.00 -5.17 5.99
N ASP A 137 4.04 -5.45 6.86
CA ASP A 137 4.28 -5.72 8.28
C ASP A 137 3.83 -7.16 8.61
N GLN A 138 4.61 -7.84 9.45
CA GLN A 138 4.30 -9.19 9.94
C GLN A 138 4.24 -9.16 11.46
N SER A 139 3.31 -9.91 12.05
CA SER A 139 3.15 -9.99 13.51
C SER A 139 2.86 -11.41 13.96
N ASP A 140 3.27 -11.74 15.18
CA ASP A 140 2.96 -13.00 15.88
C ASP A 140 1.56 -12.98 16.52
N SER A 141 0.88 -11.84 16.45
CA SER A 141 -0.49 -11.64 16.94
C SER A 141 -1.41 -11.17 15.82
N VAL A 142 -2.67 -11.60 15.87
CA VAL A 142 -3.72 -11.04 15.02
C VAL A 142 -4.23 -9.78 15.70
N ILE A 143 -4.01 -8.63 15.06
CA ILE A 143 -4.56 -7.35 15.52
C ILE A 143 -6.03 -7.30 15.06
N PRO A 144 -7.02 -7.16 15.94
CA PRO A 144 -8.41 -6.99 15.54
C PRO A 144 -8.58 -5.73 14.69
N SER A 145 -9.49 -5.79 13.72
CA SER A 145 -9.73 -4.93 12.55
C SER A 145 -9.98 -3.42 12.77
N SER A 146 -9.29 -2.77 13.70
CA SER A 146 -9.20 -1.30 13.80
C SER A 146 -7.77 -0.89 13.48
N ILE A 147 -7.53 -0.52 12.23
CA ILE A 147 -6.20 -0.21 11.69
C ILE A 147 -5.61 0.97 12.47
N LEU A 148 -4.43 0.76 13.04
CA LEU A 148 -3.61 1.85 13.54
C LEU A 148 -3.09 2.62 12.31
N PRO A 149 -3.32 3.94 12.19
CA PRO A 149 -2.62 4.73 11.19
C PRO A 149 -1.13 4.61 11.47
N ILE A 150 -0.44 3.85 10.63
CA ILE A 150 1.02 3.80 10.64
C ILE A 150 1.48 5.19 10.19
N PRO A 151 2.18 5.96 11.04
CA PRO A 151 2.54 7.32 10.70
C PRO A 151 3.40 7.35 9.43
N GLU A 152 3.05 8.21 8.48
CA GLU A 152 3.95 8.53 7.39
C GLU A 152 5.28 9.06 7.97
N PRO A 153 6.44 8.74 7.35
CA PRO A 153 7.74 9.23 7.81
C PRO A 153 7.81 10.76 7.95
N SER A 154 6.99 11.49 7.19
CA SER A 154 6.84 12.94 7.19
C SER A 154 6.20 13.49 8.47
N GLY A 155 5.36 12.72 9.16
CA GLY A 155 4.65 13.15 10.38
C GLY A 155 5.56 13.33 11.59
N LEU A 156 6.68 12.62 11.65
CA LEU A 156 7.64 12.72 12.75
C LEU A 156 8.53 13.98 12.68
N PHE A 157 8.62 14.63 11.52
CA PHE A 157 9.44 15.84 11.38
C PHE A 157 8.72 17.12 11.81
N LEU A 158 7.38 17.16 11.86
CA LEU A 158 6.65 18.38 12.24
C LEU A 158 6.64 18.64 13.75
N CYS A 159 6.74 17.60 14.59
CA CYS A 159 6.77 17.77 16.05
C CYS A 159 8.10 18.34 16.57
N ALA A 160 9.18 18.30 15.79
CA ALA A 160 10.48 18.82 16.20
C ALA A 160 10.60 20.35 16.13
N PHE A 161 9.78 21.02 15.29
CA PHE A 161 9.90 22.47 15.09
C PHE A 161 8.99 23.32 15.99
N ALA A 162 7.99 22.71 16.66
CA ALA A 162 7.06 23.46 17.50
C ALA A 162 7.68 23.94 18.84
N PHE A 163 8.78 23.33 19.31
CA PHE A 163 9.42 23.71 20.58
C PHE A 163 10.44 24.84 20.46
N SER A 164 10.97 25.14 19.28
CA SER A 164 12.01 26.18 19.12
C SER A 164 11.44 27.61 19.05
N GLY A 165 10.14 27.77 18.76
CA GLY A 165 9.49 29.09 18.62
C GLY A 165 9.14 29.79 19.93
N PHE A 166 9.05 29.08 21.05
CA PHE A 166 8.61 29.66 22.34
C PHE A 166 9.75 30.16 23.25
N VAL A 167 11.01 29.93 22.89
CA VAL A 167 12.16 30.32 23.74
C VAL A 167 12.73 31.70 23.38
N THR A 168 12.38 32.30 22.24
CA THR A 168 12.97 33.58 21.79
C THR A 168 12.12 34.83 22.06
N SER A 169 10.90 34.72 22.60
CA SER A 169 10.03 35.90 22.81
C SER A 169 10.20 36.62 24.16
N ARG A 170 11.10 36.19 25.04
CA ARG A 170 11.38 36.89 26.30
C ARG A 170 12.76 37.54 26.31
N ARG A 171 12.86 38.74 25.74
CA ARG A 171 13.73 39.85 26.19
C ARG A 171 13.57 41.07 25.28
N ARG A 172 12.59 41.92 25.59
CA ARG A 172 12.69 43.38 25.42
C ARG A 172 11.81 44.06 26.47
N THR A 173 12.43 44.48 27.56
CA THR A 173 11.93 45.52 28.46
C THR A 173 12.96 46.65 28.43
N CYS A 174 12.53 47.83 27.98
CA CYS A 174 13.15 49.11 28.30
C CYS A 174 12.40 49.71 29.48
#